data_AF-A0A8T9VPX4-F1
#
_entry.id   AF-A0A8T9VPX4-F1
#
_cell.length_a   1.000
_cell.length_b   1.000
_cell.length_c   1.000
_cell.angle_alpha   90.00
_cell.angle_beta   90.00
_cell.angle_gamma   90.00
#
_symmetry.space_group_name_H-M   'P 1'
#
loop_
_entity.id
_entity.type
_entity.pdbx_description
1 polymer ?
#
loop_
_entity_poly.entity_id
_entity_poly.type
_entity_poly.pdbx_seq_one_letter_code
_entity_poly.pdbx_strand_id
1 'polypeptide(L)'
;MSRENNMYTRAYEILQKEGIFSLIRSSLCYFKNKLKKPLYSKLWPLYYPAAEQYYKYSKDFDTDLYDAPLNPYKLVWVSPSDIERMTGRTVPEQGDKRIKNFGKVLDGKWDIVEGVSLQPWKPEKYGDNTWFFNLLADDKFEETIFFQSAKRHFEQEIPWEKTEFYDQVIDGLGSGKPPLPSYGRNMKEFEKKLSKIDNLYYRIEESGVLPDHQVRPRSYLRTRTGSILVDISREGELLFVEGRRRLTCAKLLDIKKVPVYTSPTS
;
A
#
# COMPACT_ATOMS: atom_id res chain seq x y z
N MET A 1 -43.19 -2.56 -13.63
CA MET A 1 -42.87 -3.18 -12.32
C MET A 1 -41.54 -3.93 -12.41
N SER A 2 -40.48 -3.21 -12.75
CA SER A 2 -39.34 -2.78 -11.91
C SER A 2 -38.49 -3.91 -11.30
N ARG A 3 -37.27 -4.07 -11.86
CA ARG A 3 -36.17 -4.92 -11.37
C ARG A 3 -35.78 -4.63 -9.91
N GLU A 4 -36.17 -3.49 -9.36
CA GLU A 4 -35.86 -3.11 -7.97
C GLU A 4 -36.64 -3.98 -6.98
N ASN A 5 -37.89 -4.35 -7.27
CA ASN A 5 -38.68 -5.23 -6.39
C ASN A 5 -38.04 -6.60 -6.20
N ASN A 6 -37.29 -7.11 -7.17
CA ASN A 6 -36.62 -8.42 -7.07
C ASN A 6 -35.37 -8.35 -6.16
N MET A 7 -34.71 -7.20 -6.08
CA MET A 7 -33.51 -7.04 -5.25
C MET A 7 -33.85 -7.02 -3.76
N TYR A 8 -34.90 -6.29 -3.37
CA TYR A 8 -35.33 -6.21 -1.97
C TYR A 8 -35.86 -7.56 -1.46
N THR A 9 -36.64 -8.28 -2.27
CA THR A 9 -37.11 -9.62 -1.92
C THR A 9 -35.94 -10.58 -1.73
N ARG A 10 -34.97 -10.59 -2.65
CA ARG A 10 -33.78 -11.43 -2.52
C ARG A 10 -32.90 -11.04 -1.34
N ALA A 11 -32.74 -9.76 -1.05
CA ALA A 11 -32.01 -9.27 0.12
C ALA A 11 -32.68 -9.72 1.42
N TYR A 12 -34.01 -9.61 1.50
CA TYR A 12 -34.80 -10.05 2.64
C TYR A 12 -34.73 -11.57 2.84
N GLU A 13 -34.80 -12.35 1.76
CA GLU A 13 -34.67 -13.80 1.81
C GLU A 13 -33.31 -14.25 2.32
N ILE A 14 -32.23 -13.63 1.85
CA ILE A 14 -30.88 -13.93 2.33
C ILE A 14 -30.74 -13.55 3.80
N LEU A 15 -31.28 -12.39 4.21
CA LEU A 15 -31.27 -11.97 5.61
C LEU A 15 -31.99 -12.95 6.53
N GLN A 16 -33.17 -13.42 6.12
CA GLN A 16 -34.01 -14.36 6.88
C GLN A 16 -33.40 -15.76 6.97
N LYS A 17 -32.86 -16.27 5.84
CA LYS A 17 -32.40 -17.67 5.75
C LYS A 17 -30.94 -17.86 6.15
N GLU A 18 -30.10 -16.90 5.79
CA GLU A 18 -28.65 -17.04 5.85
C GLU A 18 -28.00 -16.01 6.78
N GLY A 19 -28.79 -15.08 7.32
CA GLY A 19 -28.36 -14.07 8.27
C GLY A 19 -27.72 -12.84 7.62
N ILE A 20 -27.41 -11.85 8.47
CA ILE A 20 -26.95 -10.52 8.02
C ILE A 20 -25.58 -10.57 7.32
N PHE A 21 -24.71 -11.49 7.69
CA PHE A 21 -23.39 -11.65 7.07
C PHE A 21 -23.48 -12.19 5.63
N SER A 22 -24.41 -13.12 5.36
CA SER A 22 -24.65 -13.64 4.02
C SER A 22 -25.30 -12.59 3.12
N LEU A 23 -26.16 -11.74 3.69
CA LEU A 23 -26.67 -10.57 2.99
C LEU A 23 -25.53 -9.62 2.60
N ILE A 24 -24.66 -9.27 3.55
CA ILE A 24 -23.49 -8.43 3.28
C ILE A 24 -22.62 -9.05 2.18
N ARG A 25 -22.31 -10.35 2.25
CA ARG A 25 -21.51 -11.07 1.24
C ARG A 25 -22.14 -11.02 -0.15
N SER A 26 -23.42 -11.34 -0.24
CA SER A 26 -24.16 -11.37 -1.51
C SER A 26 -24.28 -9.97 -2.12
N SER A 27 -24.55 -8.97 -1.30
CA SER A 27 -24.52 -7.56 -1.67
C SER A 27 -23.13 -7.15 -2.18
N LEU A 28 -22.05 -7.47 -1.46
CA LEU A 28 -20.67 -7.15 -1.88
C LEU A 28 -20.31 -7.80 -3.22
N CYS A 29 -20.68 -9.07 -3.44
CA CYS A 29 -20.50 -9.76 -4.72
C CYS A 29 -21.33 -9.14 -5.85
N TYR A 30 -22.56 -8.71 -5.57
CA TYR A 30 -23.42 -7.99 -6.50
C TYR A 30 -22.82 -6.63 -6.88
N PHE A 31 -22.34 -5.86 -5.90
CA PHE A 31 -21.65 -4.58 -6.09
C PHE A 31 -20.39 -4.75 -6.93
N LYS A 32 -19.61 -5.81 -6.69
CA LYS A 32 -18.40 -6.15 -7.44
C LYS A 32 -18.68 -6.46 -8.91
N ASN A 33 -19.79 -7.14 -9.21
CA ASN A 33 -20.03 -7.71 -10.53
C ASN A 33 -21.01 -6.91 -11.41
N LYS A 34 -21.90 -6.08 -10.83
CA LYS A 34 -23.08 -5.57 -11.56
C LYS A 34 -23.24 -4.05 -11.64
N LEU A 35 -22.57 -3.26 -10.80
CA LEU A 35 -22.76 -1.81 -10.79
C LEU A 35 -21.75 -1.06 -11.65
N LYS A 36 -22.27 -0.25 -12.59
CA LYS A 36 -21.47 0.70 -13.36
C LYS A 36 -20.80 1.69 -12.40
N LYS A 37 -19.56 2.10 -12.71
CA LYS A 37 -18.71 3.04 -11.94
C LYS A 37 -19.45 4.21 -11.23
N PRO A 38 -20.45 4.90 -11.83
CA PRO A 38 -21.07 6.06 -11.19
C PRO A 38 -22.05 5.75 -10.04
N LEU A 39 -22.67 4.56 -9.96
CA LEU A 39 -23.50 4.22 -8.79
C LEU A 39 -22.64 3.72 -7.62
N TYR A 40 -21.52 3.07 -7.94
CA TYR A 40 -20.59 2.51 -6.98
C TYR A 40 -19.94 3.59 -6.09
N SER A 41 -19.73 4.81 -6.61
CA SER A 41 -19.18 5.92 -5.84
C SER A 41 -20.13 6.50 -4.79
N LYS A 42 -21.45 6.44 -4.99
CA LYS A 42 -22.44 6.97 -4.04
C LYS A 42 -22.65 6.06 -2.83
N LEU A 43 -22.53 4.74 -3.02
CA LEU A 43 -22.67 3.74 -1.96
C LEU A 43 -21.34 3.41 -1.26
N TRP A 44 -20.27 4.06 -1.70
CA TRP A 44 -18.92 3.87 -1.22
C TRP A 44 -18.73 4.10 0.30
N PRO A 45 -19.31 5.14 0.93
CA PRO A 45 -19.17 5.36 2.37
C PRO A 45 -19.78 4.22 3.21
N LEU A 46 -20.79 3.52 2.67
CA LEU A 46 -21.41 2.35 3.31
C LEU A 46 -20.65 1.06 3.02
N TYR A 47 -20.04 0.96 1.84
CA TYR A 47 -19.26 -0.20 1.42
C TYR A 47 -18.02 -0.41 2.29
N TYR A 48 -17.29 0.64 2.70
CA TYR A 48 -16.03 0.49 3.45
C TYR A 48 -16.21 -0.12 4.82
N PRO A 49 -17.08 0.42 5.71
CA PRO A 49 -17.34 -0.17 7.02
C PRO A 49 -17.89 -1.60 6.91
N ALA A 50 -18.78 -1.85 5.95
CA ALA A 50 -19.35 -3.18 5.74
C ALA A 50 -18.32 -4.18 5.21
N ALA A 51 -17.44 -3.76 4.30
CA ALA A 51 -16.35 -4.60 3.81
C ALA A 51 -15.33 -4.87 4.91
N GLU A 52 -15.00 -3.90 5.76
CA GLU A 52 -14.12 -4.11 6.91
C GLU A 52 -14.64 -5.22 7.82
N GLN A 53 -15.89 -5.10 8.26
CA GLN A 53 -16.50 -6.13 9.10
C GLN A 53 -16.56 -7.47 8.36
N TYR A 54 -16.98 -7.48 7.10
CA TYR A 54 -17.02 -8.71 6.31
C TYR A 54 -15.66 -9.41 6.26
N TYR A 55 -14.57 -8.70 5.94
CA TYR A 55 -13.24 -9.32 5.87
C TYR A 55 -12.71 -9.70 7.24
N LYS A 56 -13.07 -8.96 8.30
CA LYS A 56 -12.74 -9.33 9.68
C LYS A 56 -13.38 -10.66 10.08
N TYR A 57 -14.67 -10.87 9.74
CA TYR A 57 -15.41 -12.07 10.14
C TYR A 57 -15.30 -13.26 9.18
N SER A 58 -14.92 -13.03 7.91
CA SER A 58 -14.85 -14.09 6.89
C SER A 58 -13.47 -14.70 6.70
N LYS A 59 -12.47 -14.20 7.43
CA LYS A 59 -11.11 -14.72 7.42
C LYS A 59 -10.67 -14.94 8.85
N ASP A 60 -10.17 -16.13 9.12
CA ASP A 60 -9.40 -16.40 10.32
C ASP A 60 -8.03 -15.74 10.15
N PHE A 61 -7.61 -14.94 11.12
CA PHE A 61 -6.25 -14.41 11.17
C PHE A 61 -5.44 -15.18 12.21
N ASP A 62 -4.16 -15.38 11.92
CA ASP A 62 -3.24 -15.93 12.92
C ASP A 62 -3.17 -15.00 14.13
N THR A 63 -3.40 -13.70 13.93
CA THR A 63 -3.47 -12.69 14.98
C THR A 63 -4.63 -12.90 15.96
N ASP A 64 -5.70 -13.61 15.57
CA ASP A 64 -6.83 -13.91 16.45
C ASP A 64 -6.47 -14.94 17.55
N LEU A 65 -5.31 -15.60 17.43
CA LEU A 65 -4.79 -16.57 18.40
C LEU A 65 -4.08 -15.91 19.60
N TYR A 66 -3.88 -14.59 19.58
CA TYR A 66 -3.14 -13.85 20.61
C TYR A 66 -4.07 -13.04 21.52
N ASP A 67 -3.65 -12.78 22.75
CA ASP A 67 -4.44 -12.08 23.78
C ASP A 67 -4.83 -10.64 23.37
N ALA A 68 -4.09 -10.04 22.43
CA ALA A 68 -4.37 -8.73 21.86
C ALA A 68 -4.40 -8.83 20.32
N PRO A 69 -5.51 -9.31 19.73
CA PRO A 69 -5.56 -9.60 18.31
C PRO A 69 -5.44 -8.31 17.49
N LEU A 70 -4.39 -8.24 16.67
CA LEU A 70 -4.23 -7.15 15.71
C LEU A 70 -5.32 -7.26 14.65
N ASN A 71 -5.96 -6.13 14.35
CA ASN A 71 -6.84 -6.02 13.20
C ASN A 71 -6.01 -5.47 12.02
N PRO A 72 -5.50 -6.31 11.10
CA PRO A 72 -4.70 -5.84 9.97
C PRO A 72 -5.53 -5.01 8.98
N TYR A 73 -6.85 -4.97 9.18
CA TYR A 73 -7.77 -4.17 8.40
C TYR A 73 -7.97 -2.75 8.94
N LYS A 74 -7.59 -2.50 10.19
CA LYS A 74 -7.81 -1.21 10.85
C LYS A 74 -6.85 -0.15 10.30
N LEU A 75 -7.41 1.00 9.96
CA LEU A 75 -6.62 2.19 9.67
C LEU A 75 -6.18 2.81 11.00
N VAL A 76 -4.89 3.13 11.12
CA VAL A 76 -4.31 3.81 12.29
C VAL A 76 -3.64 5.09 11.82
N TRP A 77 -3.67 6.13 12.66
CA TRP A 77 -2.95 7.38 12.41
C TRP A 77 -1.72 7.43 13.31
N VAL A 78 -0.54 7.54 12.71
CA VAL A 78 0.76 7.54 13.39
C VAL A 78 1.59 8.73 12.96
N SER A 79 2.62 9.11 13.72
CA SER A 79 3.57 10.12 13.24
C SER A 79 4.48 9.50 12.18
N PRO A 80 4.76 10.19 11.04
CA PRO A 80 5.79 9.76 10.10
C PRO A 80 7.18 9.63 10.71
N SER A 81 7.46 10.36 11.80
CA SER A 81 8.71 10.23 12.55
C SER A 81 8.86 8.86 13.18
N ASP A 82 7.76 8.21 13.58
CA ASP A 82 7.77 6.90 14.25
C ASP A 82 8.14 5.77 13.28
N ILE A 83 8.17 6.05 11.97
CA ILE A 83 8.54 5.11 10.91
C ILE A 83 9.96 5.44 10.44
N GLU A 84 10.94 4.96 11.20
CA GLU A 84 12.36 5.25 10.94
C GLU A 84 13.03 4.17 10.09
N ARG A 85 12.72 2.90 10.36
CA ARG A 85 13.42 1.74 9.80
C ARG A 85 12.58 1.02 8.77
N MET A 86 13.25 0.27 7.90
CA MET A 86 12.59 -0.62 6.94
C MET A 86 12.38 -2.01 7.54
N THR A 87 11.34 -2.71 7.11
CA THR A 87 11.15 -4.12 7.46
C THR A 87 12.31 -4.97 6.92
N GLY A 88 12.81 -5.92 7.71
CA GLY A 88 13.85 -6.87 7.30
C GLY A 88 13.35 -8.01 6.41
N ARG A 89 12.06 -7.98 6.04
CA ARG A 89 11.47 -8.94 5.12
C ARG A 89 12.18 -8.92 3.77
N THR A 90 12.16 -10.08 3.11
CA THR A 90 12.57 -10.17 1.72
C THR A 90 11.65 -9.33 0.83
N VAL A 91 12.20 -8.28 0.24
CA VAL A 91 11.47 -7.37 -0.63
C VAL A 91 11.67 -7.80 -2.08
N PRO A 92 10.62 -7.83 -2.92
CA PRO A 92 9.20 -7.60 -2.65
C PRO A 92 8.37 -8.87 -2.49
N GLU A 93 7.40 -8.87 -1.57
CA GLU A 93 6.30 -9.84 -1.62
C GLU A 93 5.44 -9.60 -2.88
N GLN A 94 5.26 -10.66 -3.68
CA GLN A 94 4.67 -10.56 -5.02
C GLN A 94 3.13 -10.49 -4.99
N GLY A 95 2.56 -9.34 -5.38
CA GLY A 95 1.19 -9.21 -5.89
C GLY A 95 0.09 -9.86 -5.04
N ASP A 96 -0.66 -10.81 -5.62
CA ASP A 96 -1.79 -11.48 -4.97
C ASP A 96 -1.40 -12.33 -3.75
N LYS A 97 -0.13 -12.75 -3.63
CA LYS A 97 0.35 -13.43 -2.41
C LYS A 97 0.24 -12.52 -1.19
N ARG A 98 0.42 -11.21 -1.37
CA ARG A 98 0.28 -10.20 -0.30
C ARG A 98 -1.15 -10.10 0.24
N ILE A 99 -2.14 -10.21 -0.64
CA ILE A 99 -3.57 -10.21 -0.24
C ILE A 99 -3.98 -11.56 0.38
N LYS A 100 -3.29 -12.65 0.01
CA LYS A 100 -3.51 -13.99 0.60
C LYS A 100 -2.88 -14.12 1.98
N ASN A 101 -1.71 -13.53 2.20
CA ASN A 101 -1.02 -13.52 3.48
C ASN A 101 -1.58 -12.46 4.43
N PHE A 102 -2.85 -12.08 4.27
CA PHE A 102 -3.43 -10.99 5.04
C PHE A 102 -3.79 -11.44 6.47
N GLY A 103 -3.07 -10.96 7.48
CA GLY A 103 -3.20 -11.32 8.90
C GLY A 103 -2.46 -12.60 9.31
N LYS A 104 -1.41 -12.98 8.58
CA LYS A 104 -0.53 -14.09 8.96
C LYS A 104 0.56 -13.62 9.91
N VAL A 105 0.88 -14.43 10.91
CA VAL A 105 2.02 -14.15 11.79
C VAL A 105 3.24 -14.88 11.26
N LEU A 106 4.34 -14.15 11.06
CA LEU A 106 5.60 -14.75 10.62
C LEU A 106 6.54 -14.89 11.80
N ASP A 107 6.98 -16.12 12.05
CA ASP A 107 8.08 -16.37 12.98
C ASP A 107 9.43 -16.02 12.33
N GLY A 108 10.46 -15.80 13.14
CA GLY A 108 11.83 -15.58 12.71
C GLY A 108 12.40 -14.21 13.10
N LYS A 109 13.38 -13.76 12.31
CA LYS A 109 14.15 -12.52 12.53
C LYS A 109 13.80 -11.42 11.53
N TRP A 110 12.56 -11.38 11.06
CA TRP A 110 12.14 -10.48 9.99
C TRP A 110 12.16 -9.00 10.40
N ASP A 111 12.17 -8.72 11.70
CA ASP A 111 12.29 -7.40 12.34
C ASP A 111 13.74 -7.01 12.67
N ILE A 112 14.70 -7.92 12.47
CA ILE A 112 16.14 -7.68 12.67
C ILE A 112 16.78 -7.50 11.30
N VAL A 113 17.21 -6.27 10.98
CA VAL A 113 17.86 -5.94 9.71
C VAL A 113 19.38 -6.17 9.83
N GLU A 114 19.86 -7.38 9.51
CA GLU A 114 21.27 -7.61 9.16
C GLU A 114 21.46 -7.41 7.64
N GLY A 115 21.10 -6.22 7.16
CA GLY A 115 21.00 -5.90 5.73
C GLY A 115 19.64 -6.22 5.12
N VAL A 116 19.30 -5.54 4.02
CA VAL A 116 18.03 -5.75 3.33
C VAL A 116 18.12 -6.99 2.44
N SER A 117 17.30 -8.01 2.74
CA SER A 117 17.18 -9.19 1.87
C SER A 117 16.41 -8.82 0.60
N LEU A 118 17.06 -8.87 -0.55
CA LEU A 118 16.48 -8.50 -1.84
C LEU A 118 16.18 -9.73 -2.70
N GLN A 119 15.01 -9.75 -3.32
CA GLN A 119 14.66 -10.67 -4.40
C GLN A 119 14.09 -9.92 -5.60
N PRO A 120 14.30 -10.42 -6.82
CA PRO A 120 13.75 -9.77 -8.01
C PRO A 120 12.21 -9.86 -8.04
N TRP A 121 11.56 -8.79 -8.47
CA TRP A 121 10.12 -8.75 -8.69
C TRP A 121 9.75 -9.35 -10.04
N LYS A 122 9.04 -10.48 -10.04
CA LYS A 122 8.57 -11.17 -11.26
C LYS A 122 9.70 -11.34 -12.30
N PRO A 123 10.82 -12.00 -11.92
CA PRO A 123 11.99 -12.15 -12.77
C PRO A 123 11.66 -12.82 -14.12
N GLU A 124 10.67 -13.72 -14.13
CA GLU A 124 10.18 -14.38 -15.34
C GLU A 124 9.65 -13.41 -16.40
N LYS A 125 9.25 -12.19 -15.99
CA LYS A 125 8.67 -11.17 -16.87
C LYS A 125 9.57 -9.95 -17.04
N TYR A 126 10.31 -9.58 -16.01
CA TYR A 126 11.06 -8.32 -15.99
C TYR A 126 12.56 -8.51 -15.80
N GLY A 127 13.06 -9.75 -15.74
CA GLY A 127 14.47 -10.01 -15.46
C GLY A 127 14.88 -9.62 -14.04
N ASP A 128 16.18 -9.53 -13.82
CA ASP A 128 16.73 -9.14 -12.52
C ASP A 128 16.65 -7.62 -12.31
N ASN A 129 15.76 -7.21 -11.41
CA ASN A 129 15.56 -5.82 -11.00
C ASN A 129 16.03 -5.57 -9.55
N THR A 130 16.85 -6.46 -8.98
CA THR A 130 17.41 -6.33 -7.63
C THR A 130 18.21 -5.03 -7.47
N TRP A 131 18.98 -4.66 -8.49
CA TRP A 131 19.78 -3.42 -8.49
C TRP A 131 18.96 -2.17 -8.15
N PHE A 132 17.70 -2.11 -8.59
CA PHE A 132 16.84 -0.96 -8.36
C PHE A 132 16.42 -0.85 -6.89
N PHE A 133 16.38 -1.97 -6.16
CA PHE A 133 16.08 -1.95 -4.74
C PHE A 133 17.18 -1.31 -3.90
N ASN A 134 18.44 -1.34 -4.34
CA ASN A 134 19.52 -0.61 -3.68
C ASN A 134 19.28 0.91 -3.66
N LEU A 135 18.50 1.42 -4.63
CA LEU A 135 18.11 2.84 -4.66
C LEU A 135 16.99 3.17 -3.67
N LEU A 136 16.29 2.14 -3.19
CA LEU A 136 15.01 2.23 -2.51
C LEU A 136 15.03 1.66 -1.09
N ALA A 137 16.15 1.04 -0.69
CA ALA A 137 16.26 0.26 0.52
C ALA A 137 17.57 0.54 1.24
N ASP A 138 17.46 0.69 2.55
CA ASP A 138 18.52 0.88 3.54
C ASP A 138 17.94 0.42 4.91
N ASP A 139 18.74 0.37 5.98
CA ASP A 139 18.22 0.13 7.34
C ASP A 139 17.31 1.28 7.78
N LYS A 140 17.73 2.52 7.52
CA LYS A 140 16.95 3.73 7.80
C LYS A 140 16.28 4.26 6.54
N PHE A 141 14.98 4.53 6.62
CA PHE A 141 14.18 5.01 5.50
C PHE A 141 14.75 6.30 4.87
N GLU A 142 15.22 7.21 5.70
CA GLU A 142 15.74 8.51 5.27
C GLU A 142 17.12 8.40 4.62
N GLU A 143 17.88 7.34 4.88
CA GLU A 143 19.20 7.13 4.25
C GLU A 143 19.09 6.56 2.82
N THR A 144 17.88 6.14 2.40
CA THR A 144 17.68 5.65 1.03
C THR A 144 18.03 6.74 -0.02
N ILE A 145 18.71 6.34 -1.10
CA ILE A 145 19.05 7.23 -2.23
C ILE A 145 17.81 7.97 -2.75
N PHE A 146 16.67 7.27 -2.83
CA PHE A 146 15.39 7.87 -3.21
C PHE A 146 14.94 8.98 -2.27
N PHE A 147 15.00 8.78 -0.95
CA PHE A 147 14.59 9.80 0.02
C PHE A 147 15.52 11.02 -0.06
N GLN A 148 16.84 10.80 -0.05
CA GLN A 148 17.83 11.88 -0.13
C GLN A 148 17.70 12.67 -1.44
N SER A 149 17.46 11.99 -2.56
CA SER A 149 17.21 12.64 -3.85
C SER A 149 15.91 13.44 -3.85
N ALA A 150 14.84 12.92 -3.25
CA ALA A 150 13.58 13.65 -3.10
C ALA A 150 13.75 14.88 -2.19
N LYS A 151 14.50 14.75 -1.11
CA LYS A 151 14.82 15.86 -0.20
C LYS A 151 15.54 16.98 -0.94
N ARG A 152 16.60 16.64 -1.69
CA ARG A 152 17.31 17.60 -2.55
C ARG A 152 16.37 18.25 -3.58
N HIS A 153 15.48 17.46 -4.18
CA HIS A 153 14.55 18.01 -5.17
C HIS A 153 13.56 19.01 -4.56
N PHE A 154 12.89 18.66 -3.48
CA PHE A 154 11.81 19.48 -2.91
C PHE A 154 12.29 20.57 -1.96
N GLU A 155 13.30 20.32 -1.12
CA GLU A 155 13.80 21.30 -0.15
C GLU A 155 14.89 22.22 -0.71
N GLN A 156 15.66 21.75 -1.69
CA GLN A 156 16.78 22.50 -2.28
C GLN A 156 16.53 22.92 -3.74
N GLU A 157 15.31 22.68 -4.24
CA GLU A 157 14.88 23.02 -5.60
C GLU A 157 15.80 22.46 -6.71
N ILE A 158 16.45 21.32 -6.45
CA ILE A 158 17.33 20.68 -7.42
C ILE A 158 16.47 19.88 -8.42
N PRO A 159 16.56 20.11 -9.74
CA PRO A 159 15.83 19.29 -10.72
C PRO A 159 16.16 17.80 -10.56
N TRP A 160 15.18 16.92 -10.79
CA TRP A 160 15.38 15.48 -10.66
C TRP A 160 16.59 14.99 -11.46
N GLU A 161 16.83 15.57 -12.64
CA GLU A 161 17.94 15.28 -13.56
C GLU A 161 19.33 15.51 -12.96
N LYS A 162 19.42 16.17 -11.80
CA LYS A 162 20.68 16.42 -11.06
C LYS A 162 20.72 15.67 -9.72
N THR A 163 19.81 14.73 -9.52
CA THR A 163 19.75 13.91 -8.31
C THR A 163 20.38 12.55 -8.56
N GLU A 164 20.97 11.99 -7.51
CA GLU A 164 21.64 10.69 -7.57
C GLU A 164 20.66 9.57 -7.99
N PHE A 165 19.41 9.61 -7.51
CA PHE A 165 18.39 8.65 -7.91
C PHE A 165 18.16 8.66 -9.42
N TYR A 166 18.15 9.83 -10.05
CA TYR A 166 17.98 9.93 -11.49
C TYR A 166 19.19 9.36 -12.23
N ASP A 167 20.39 9.80 -11.86
CA ASP A 167 21.64 9.37 -12.50
C ASP A 167 21.79 7.84 -12.49
N GLN A 168 21.56 7.21 -11.34
CA GLN A 168 21.65 5.75 -11.21
C GLN A 168 20.56 5.01 -12.01
N VAL A 169 19.35 5.59 -12.13
CA VAL A 169 18.29 4.98 -12.94
C VAL A 169 18.61 5.08 -14.43
N ILE A 170 19.16 6.21 -14.90
CA ILE A 170 19.55 6.39 -16.30
C ILE A 170 20.71 5.47 -16.66
N ASP A 171 21.73 5.36 -15.82
CA ASP A 171 22.85 4.43 -16.02
C ASP A 171 22.36 2.98 -16.12
N GLY A 172 21.48 2.57 -15.19
CA GLY A 172 20.88 1.25 -15.21
C GLY A 172 20.09 0.97 -16.48
N LEU A 173 19.25 1.93 -16.92
CA LEU A 173 18.50 1.84 -18.17
C LEU A 173 19.40 1.77 -19.41
N GLY A 174 20.46 2.59 -19.46
CA GLY A 174 21.44 2.63 -20.54
C GLY A 174 22.24 1.33 -20.66
N SER A 175 22.51 0.68 -19.52
CA SER A 175 23.19 -0.62 -19.43
C SER A 175 22.28 -1.81 -19.70
N GLY A 176 21.02 -1.59 -20.08
CA GLY A 176 20.03 -2.66 -20.34
C GLY A 176 19.49 -3.35 -19.09
N LYS A 177 19.77 -2.81 -17.88
CA LYS A 177 19.23 -3.35 -16.63
C LYS A 177 17.75 -2.97 -16.52
N PRO A 178 16.85 -3.94 -16.27
CA PRO A 178 15.43 -3.64 -16.18
C PRO A 178 15.11 -2.94 -14.85
N PRO A 179 14.42 -1.79 -14.86
CA PRO A 179 13.98 -1.12 -13.65
C PRO A 179 12.72 -1.76 -13.05
N LEU A 180 12.32 -1.32 -11.85
CA LEU A 180 11.01 -1.67 -11.32
C LEU A 180 9.89 -1.08 -12.18
N PRO A 181 8.88 -1.88 -12.60
CA PRO A 181 7.77 -1.38 -13.41
C PRO A 181 6.92 -0.27 -12.75
N SER A 182 7.00 -0.14 -11.42
CA SER A 182 6.39 0.97 -10.69
C SER A 182 7.02 2.34 -11.02
N TYR A 183 8.28 2.35 -11.48
CA TYR A 183 9.06 3.52 -11.90
C TYR A 183 9.22 3.64 -13.42
N GLY A 184 8.68 2.72 -14.21
CA GLY A 184 8.70 2.81 -15.68
C GLY A 184 9.83 2.00 -16.29
N ARG A 185 9.73 1.62 -17.57
CA ARG A 185 10.65 0.70 -18.26
C ARG A 185 11.64 1.37 -19.21
N ASN A 186 11.48 2.67 -19.41
CA ASN A 186 12.30 3.48 -20.29
C ASN A 186 12.27 4.92 -19.78
N MET A 187 13.13 5.74 -20.37
CA MET A 187 13.29 7.15 -20.03
C MET A 187 11.96 7.91 -19.91
N LYS A 188 11.16 7.88 -20.97
CA LYS A 188 9.87 8.58 -21.02
C LYS A 188 8.87 8.09 -19.97
N GLU A 189 8.84 6.79 -19.71
CA GLU A 189 8.00 6.24 -18.63
C GLU A 189 8.51 6.69 -17.26
N PHE A 190 9.83 6.78 -17.06
CA PHE A 190 10.48 7.20 -15.81
C PHE A 190 10.24 8.68 -15.49
N GLU A 191 10.48 9.59 -16.43
CA GLU A 191 10.18 11.01 -16.30
C GLU A 191 8.70 11.24 -15.94
N LYS A 192 7.79 10.53 -16.62
CA LYS A 192 6.35 10.57 -16.31
C LYS A 192 6.04 10.09 -14.89
N LYS A 193 6.89 9.26 -14.28
CA LYS A 193 6.72 8.82 -12.89
C LYS A 193 7.29 9.84 -11.91
N LEU A 194 8.36 10.54 -12.25
CA LEU A 194 8.89 11.67 -11.47
C LEU A 194 7.87 12.81 -11.41
N SER A 195 7.30 13.23 -12.54
CA SER A 195 6.24 14.26 -12.52
C SER A 195 5.01 13.83 -11.71
N LYS A 196 4.73 12.52 -11.61
CA LYS A 196 3.64 12.01 -10.74
C LYS A 196 3.99 12.05 -9.25
N ILE A 197 5.28 12.03 -8.90
CA ILE A 197 5.75 12.23 -7.54
C ILE A 197 5.61 13.70 -7.17
N ASP A 198 5.98 14.63 -8.05
CA ASP A 198 5.79 16.08 -7.81
C ASP A 198 4.32 16.42 -7.58
N ASN A 199 3.45 15.93 -8.48
CA ASN A 199 1.99 16.08 -8.33
C ASN A 199 1.42 15.43 -7.05
N LEU A 200 2.11 14.42 -6.50
CA LEU A 200 1.71 13.81 -5.23
C LEU A 200 2.18 14.67 -4.06
N TYR A 201 3.39 15.22 -4.12
CA TYR A 201 3.96 16.11 -3.12
C TYR A 201 3.07 17.33 -2.92
N TYR A 202 2.81 18.11 -3.98
CA TYR A 202 1.97 19.32 -3.88
C TYR A 202 0.54 19.05 -3.41
N ARG A 203 0.00 17.87 -3.75
CA ARG A 203 -1.32 17.46 -3.24
C ARG A 203 -1.30 17.16 -1.75
N ILE A 204 -0.24 16.51 -1.26
CA ILE A 204 -0.09 16.21 0.17
C ILE A 204 0.19 17.48 0.95
N GLU A 205 0.93 18.43 0.36
CA GLU A 205 1.11 19.76 0.93
C GLU A 205 -0.23 20.48 1.11
N GLU A 206 -1.11 20.45 0.11
CA GLU A 206 -2.41 21.11 0.16
C GLU A 206 -3.40 20.42 1.12
N SER A 207 -3.45 19.09 1.13
CA SER A 207 -4.55 18.32 1.74
C SER A 207 -4.15 17.30 2.80
N GLY A 208 -2.86 17.21 3.11
CA GLY A 208 -2.29 16.14 3.94
C GLY A 208 -2.32 14.78 3.25
N VAL A 209 -1.96 13.74 4.00
CA VAL A 209 -2.00 12.37 3.49
C VAL A 209 -3.38 11.76 3.72
N LEU A 210 -4.14 11.61 2.64
CA LEU A 210 -5.46 10.97 2.69
C LEU A 210 -5.37 9.45 2.47
N PRO A 211 -6.21 8.65 3.15
CA PRO A 211 -6.36 7.21 2.88
C PRO A 211 -6.72 6.94 1.40
N ASP A 212 -6.19 5.86 0.79
CA ASP A 212 -6.40 5.58 -0.65
C ASP A 212 -7.89 5.51 -1.02
N HIS A 213 -8.75 5.09 -0.09
CA HIS A 213 -10.19 5.01 -0.29
C HIS A 213 -10.91 6.36 -0.38
N GLN A 214 -10.32 7.44 0.16
CA GLN A 214 -10.84 8.80 0.02
C GLN A 214 -10.37 9.45 -1.28
N VAL A 215 -9.24 9.00 -1.84
CA VAL A 215 -8.66 9.55 -3.06
C VAL A 215 -9.18 8.83 -4.32
N ARG A 216 -9.41 7.51 -4.26
CA ARG A 216 -9.83 6.71 -5.42
C ARG A 216 -10.78 5.56 -5.05
N PRO A 217 -11.91 5.42 -5.77
CA PRO A 217 -12.78 4.27 -5.57
C PRO A 217 -12.17 2.98 -6.16
N ARG A 218 -11.59 2.12 -5.31
CA ARG A 218 -11.10 0.75 -5.57
C ARG A 218 -11.75 -0.33 -4.67
N SER A 219 -11.65 -1.61 -5.02
CA SER A 219 -12.09 -2.65 -4.08
C SER A 219 -11.35 -2.53 -2.74
N TYR A 220 -12.02 -2.83 -1.63
CA TYR A 220 -11.49 -2.69 -0.27
C TYR A 220 -10.03 -3.18 -0.11
N LEU A 221 -9.74 -4.43 -0.50
CA LEU A 221 -8.38 -5.00 -0.43
C LEU A 221 -7.33 -4.26 -1.29
N ARG A 222 -7.74 -3.62 -2.39
CA ARG A 222 -6.83 -2.88 -3.29
C ARG A 222 -6.53 -1.46 -2.81
N THR A 223 -7.32 -0.90 -1.89
CA THR A 223 -6.97 0.40 -1.27
C THR A 223 -5.81 0.29 -0.29
N ARG A 224 -5.55 -0.91 0.22
CA ARG A 224 -4.45 -1.21 1.15
C ARG A 224 -3.10 -1.20 0.48
N THR A 225 -2.99 -1.83 -0.68
CA THR A 225 -1.77 -1.84 -1.52
C THR A 225 -1.38 -0.45 -2.05
N GLY A 226 -2.27 0.53 -1.88
CA GLY A 226 -2.05 1.91 -2.25
C GLY A 226 -1.82 2.82 -1.06
N SER A 227 -1.68 2.33 0.18
CA SER A 227 -1.49 3.16 1.37
C SER A 227 -0.07 3.01 1.94
N ILE A 228 0.26 3.73 3.01
CA ILE A 228 1.49 3.44 3.78
C ILE A 228 1.22 2.17 4.57
N LEU A 229 2.12 1.19 4.43
CA LEU A 229 2.05 -0.10 5.13
C LEU A 229 3.26 -0.21 6.07
N VAL A 230 3.01 -0.66 7.29
CA VAL A 230 4.03 -0.82 8.33
C VAL A 230 3.90 -2.15 9.05
N ASP A 231 4.99 -2.80 9.40
CA ASP A 231 4.98 -3.91 10.35
C ASP A 231 5.17 -3.39 11.78
N ILE A 232 4.85 -4.21 12.78
CA ILE A 232 5.10 -3.91 14.19
C ILE A 232 6.15 -4.91 14.68
N SER A 233 7.35 -4.46 15.04
CA SER A 233 8.41 -5.33 15.56
C SER A 233 8.02 -6.01 16.88
N ARG A 234 8.81 -6.98 17.35
CA ARG A 234 8.60 -7.60 18.66
C ARG A 234 8.69 -6.59 19.82
N GLU A 235 9.38 -5.46 19.63
CA GLU A 235 9.49 -4.33 20.57
C GLU A 235 8.41 -3.26 20.38
N GLY A 236 7.54 -3.39 19.37
CA GLY A 236 6.49 -2.43 19.07
C GLY A 236 6.90 -1.30 18.11
N GLU A 237 8.06 -1.38 17.47
CA GLU A 237 8.52 -0.39 16.49
C GLU A 237 7.74 -0.50 15.16
N LEU A 238 7.48 0.64 14.50
CA LEU A 238 6.84 0.64 13.19
C LEU A 238 7.89 0.52 12.07
N LEU A 239 7.89 -0.62 11.39
CA LEU A 239 8.84 -0.89 10.30
C LEU A 239 8.20 -0.65 8.94
N PHE A 240 8.81 0.19 8.11
CA PHE A 240 8.29 0.55 6.80
C PHE A 240 8.24 -0.65 5.84
N VAL A 241 7.09 -0.88 5.20
CA VAL A 241 6.89 -1.93 4.18
C VAL A 241 6.64 -1.33 2.80
N GLU A 242 5.67 -0.42 2.68
CA GLU A 242 5.23 0.13 1.40
C GLU A 242 4.65 1.54 1.56
N GLY A 243 4.49 2.22 0.42
CA GLY A 243 3.98 3.59 0.37
C GLY A 243 5.07 4.64 0.34
N ARG A 244 6.29 4.27 -0.09
CA ARG A 244 7.53 5.07 -0.01
C ARG A 244 7.32 6.52 -0.44
N ARG A 245 6.68 6.72 -1.60
CA ARG A 245 6.42 8.06 -2.15
C ARG A 245 5.58 8.92 -1.19
N ARG A 246 4.53 8.35 -0.58
CA ARG A 246 3.69 9.07 0.39
C ARG A 246 4.43 9.34 1.68
N LEU A 247 5.16 8.36 2.21
CA LEU A 247 5.94 8.54 3.43
C LEU A 247 7.06 9.58 3.25
N THR A 248 7.72 9.57 2.08
CA THR A 248 8.72 10.59 1.71
C THR A 248 8.10 11.98 1.72
N CYS A 249 6.98 12.18 1.00
CA CYS A 249 6.30 13.49 1.00
C CYS A 249 5.88 13.91 2.41
N ALA A 250 5.33 12.98 3.21
CA ALA A 250 4.88 13.29 4.57
C ALA A 250 6.01 13.72 5.50
N LYS A 251 7.17 13.06 5.42
CA LYS A 251 8.37 13.41 6.19
C LYS A 251 8.94 14.77 5.75
N LEU A 252 9.08 15.00 4.44
CA LEU A 252 9.59 16.27 3.91
C LEU A 252 8.68 17.48 4.22
N LEU A 253 7.37 17.25 4.31
CA LEU A 253 6.38 18.28 4.65
C LEU A 253 6.10 18.40 6.16
N ASP A 254 6.84 17.67 7.01
CA ASP A 254 6.64 17.62 8.47
C ASP A 254 5.15 17.38 8.88
N ILE A 255 4.48 16.48 8.16
CA ILE A 255 3.09 16.13 8.42
C ILE A 255 3.01 15.38 9.75
N LYS A 256 2.22 15.88 10.70
CA LYS A 256 2.16 15.33 12.07
C LYS A 256 1.53 13.94 12.18
N LYS A 257 0.61 13.58 11.27
CA LYS A 257 -0.06 12.27 11.28
C LYS A 257 -0.34 11.76 9.88
N VAL A 258 -0.07 10.47 9.66
CA VAL A 258 -0.37 9.79 8.41
C VAL A 258 -1.22 8.54 8.62
N PRO A 259 -2.12 8.22 7.67
CA PRO A 259 -2.91 7.01 7.69
C PRO A 259 -2.05 5.82 7.28
N VAL A 260 -1.88 4.87 8.20
CA VAL A 260 -1.17 3.60 7.96
C VAL A 260 -2.11 2.43 8.15
N TYR A 261 -1.79 1.33 7.46
CA TYR A 261 -2.30 0.01 7.83
C TYR A 261 -1.14 -0.82 8.33
N THR A 262 -1.41 -1.62 9.35
CA THR A 262 -0.48 -2.67 9.73
C THR A 262 -0.43 -3.68 8.61
N SER A 263 0.78 -3.99 8.20
CA SER A 263 1.04 -4.92 7.14
C SER A 263 0.73 -6.31 7.66
N PRO A 264 0.29 -7.17 6.76
CA PRO A 264 -0.57 -8.26 7.14
C PRO A 264 0.21 -9.50 7.57
N THR A 265 1.54 -9.41 7.57
CA THR A 265 2.46 -10.52 7.78
C THR A 265 3.25 -10.34 9.10
N SER A 266 2.63 -9.73 10.12
CA SER A 266 3.30 -9.37 11.39
C SER A 266 3.52 -10.61 12.23
#